data_AF-A0A397C575-F1
#
_entry.id   AF-A0A397C575-F1
#
_cell.length_a   1.000
_cell.length_b   1.000
_cell.length_c   1.000
_cell.angle_alpha   90.00
_cell.angle_beta   90.00
_cell.angle_gamma   90.00
#
_symmetry.space_group_name_H-M   'P 1'
#
loop_
_entity.id
_entity.type
_entity.pdbx_description
1 polymer ?
#
loop_
_entity_poly.entity_id
_entity_poly.type
_entity_poly.pdbx_seq_one_letter_code
_entity_poly.pdbx_strand_id
1 'polypeptide(L)'
;MTASSATPLNVVVSGAAGQVAYAFLPLLCSGRVLGPNQRIHLRLLDIPQSLEVLGGVVMELNDCAFHLVDDIVPTTDLETAFENADIAILLGGFPRKQGMERYTSIPSPYIEHKHVSSKDVRNCVIWGNHSNTQVPDAAHVVIQSADGSVAPLADFLQDSDWIDSSLRPLVQNRGAAIIKARKLSSAMSVGAAIAGHMNDWLFGSSELVSMAILSTGNKYEPSSTTSSTSDECIVGMASLTT
;
A
#
# COMPACT_ATOMS: atom_id res chain seq x y z
N MET A 1 -33.52 7.38 -14.33
CA MET A 1 -32.54 8.41 -13.97
C MET A 1 -31.24 8.02 -14.64
N THR A 2 -30.84 8.74 -15.69
CA THR A 2 -29.61 8.46 -16.44
C THR A 2 -28.41 8.88 -15.59
N ALA A 3 -27.62 7.92 -15.13
CA ALA A 3 -26.33 8.21 -14.53
C ALA A 3 -25.52 9.02 -15.56
N SER A 4 -25.14 10.24 -15.21
CA SER A 4 -24.16 11.00 -15.99
C SER A 4 -22.88 10.16 -16.01
N SER A 5 -22.54 9.54 -17.14
CA SER A 5 -21.35 8.68 -17.21
C SER A 5 -20.12 9.58 -17.12
N ALA A 6 -19.47 9.57 -15.96
CA ALA A 6 -18.13 10.13 -15.84
C ALA A 6 -17.23 9.51 -16.92
N THR A 7 -16.37 10.33 -17.53
CA THR A 7 -15.41 9.86 -18.53
C THR A 7 -14.57 8.73 -17.93
N PRO A 8 -14.36 7.61 -18.66
CA PRO A 8 -13.49 6.56 -18.18
C PRO A 8 -12.06 7.07 -17.95
N LEU A 9 -11.42 6.64 -16.87
CA LEU A 9 -10.03 6.99 -16.56
C LEU A 9 -9.06 5.99 -17.20
N ASN A 10 -7.96 6.47 -17.75
CA ASN A 10 -6.87 5.64 -18.23
C ASN A 10 -5.96 5.28 -17.04
N VAL A 11 -5.98 4.01 -16.64
CA VAL A 11 -5.24 3.52 -15.47
C VAL A 11 -4.12 2.58 -15.90
N VAL A 12 -2.88 2.95 -15.58
CA VAL A 12 -1.67 2.17 -15.86
C VAL A 12 -1.33 1.31 -14.65
N VAL A 13 -1.08 0.03 -14.88
CA VAL A 13 -0.52 -0.90 -13.87
C VAL A 13 0.76 -1.50 -14.44
N SER A 14 1.91 -1.18 -13.84
CA SER A 14 3.19 -1.80 -14.23
C SER A 14 3.47 -3.08 -13.44
N GLY A 15 4.25 -4.00 -14.01
CA GLY A 15 4.44 -5.32 -13.40
C GLY A 15 3.14 -6.11 -13.34
N ALA A 16 2.26 -5.92 -14.33
CA ALA A 16 0.89 -6.42 -14.35
C ALA A 16 0.78 -7.96 -14.35
N ALA A 17 1.82 -8.67 -14.79
CA ALA A 17 1.90 -10.13 -14.69
C ALA A 17 2.36 -10.62 -13.30
N GLY A 18 2.74 -9.71 -12.41
CA GLY A 18 3.25 -10.01 -11.08
C GLY A 18 2.16 -10.40 -10.06
N GLN A 19 2.56 -11.11 -9.01
CA GLN A 19 1.65 -11.59 -7.96
C GLN A 19 0.92 -10.46 -7.20
N VAL A 20 1.58 -9.30 -7.03
CA VAL A 20 0.95 -8.13 -6.39
C VAL A 20 -0.15 -7.58 -7.28
N ALA A 21 0.12 -7.42 -8.59
CA ALA A 21 -0.89 -6.99 -9.55
C ALA A 21 -2.06 -7.98 -9.60
N TYR A 22 -1.77 -9.28 -9.63
CA TYR A 22 -2.79 -10.33 -9.60
C TYR A 22 -3.74 -10.24 -8.39
N ALA A 23 -3.21 -9.89 -7.21
CA ALA A 23 -4.03 -9.66 -6.02
C ALA A 23 -4.75 -8.30 -6.01
N PHE A 24 -4.21 -7.30 -6.70
CA PHE A 24 -4.70 -5.92 -6.70
C PHE A 24 -5.76 -5.66 -7.78
N LEU A 25 -5.59 -6.20 -8.99
CA LEU A 25 -6.42 -5.93 -10.15
C LEU A 25 -7.92 -6.18 -9.89
N PRO A 26 -8.35 -7.28 -9.22
CA PRO A 26 -9.76 -7.47 -8.90
C PRO A 26 -10.35 -6.36 -8.00
N LEU A 27 -9.54 -5.78 -7.10
CA LEU A 27 -9.97 -4.66 -6.24
C LEU A 27 -10.14 -3.38 -7.07
N LEU A 28 -9.23 -3.12 -8.00
CA LEU A 28 -9.33 -2.00 -8.93
C LEU A 28 -10.57 -2.14 -9.82
N CYS A 29 -10.70 -3.28 -10.50
CA CYS A 29 -11.74 -3.52 -11.51
C CYS A 29 -13.16 -3.61 -10.94
N SER A 30 -13.29 -3.98 -9.66
CA SER A 30 -14.59 -4.01 -8.96
C SER A 30 -15.04 -2.64 -8.42
N GLY A 31 -14.23 -1.59 -8.60
CA GLY A 31 -14.55 -0.25 -8.11
C GLY A 31 -14.21 -0.03 -6.64
N ARG A 32 -13.51 -0.97 -5.98
CA ARG A 32 -13.09 -0.80 -4.58
C ARG A 32 -12.06 0.32 -4.43
N VAL A 33 -11.28 0.58 -5.47
CA VAL A 33 -10.23 1.60 -5.49
C VAL A 33 -10.79 2.98 -5.88
N LEU A 34 -11.43 3.06 -7.05
CA LEU A 34 -11.85 4.32 -7.69
C LEU A 34 -13.35 4.63 -7.52
N GLY A 35 -14.05 3.86 -6.70
CA GLY A 35 -15.48 4.01 -6.46
C GLY A 35 -16.34 3.14 -7.40
N PRO A 36 -17.60 2.88 -6.99
CA PRO A 36 -18.44 1.84 -7.61
C PRO A 36 -18.99 2.19 -8.99
N ASN A 37 -18.80 3.44 -9.46
CA ASN A 37 -19.34 3.93 -10.72
C ASN A 37 -18.27 4.48 -11.68
N GLN A 38 -16.99 4.47 -11.28
CA GLN A 38 -15.91 5.00 -12.10
C GLN A 38 -15.47 3.94 -13.11
N ARG A 39 -15.73 4.19 -14.39
CA ARG A 39 -15.25 3.34 -15.49
C ARG A 39 -13.76 3.58 -15.75
N ILE A 40 -13.07 2.57 -16.25
CA ILE A 40 -11.63 2.61 -16.52
C ILE A 40 -11.26 1.93 -17.84
N HIS A 41 -10.22 2.46 -18.48
CA HIS A 41 -9.41 1.74 -19.46
C HIS A 41 -8.13 1.26 -18.77
N LEU A 42 -7.89 -0.04 -18.79
CA LEU A 42 -6.70 -0.63 -18.17
C LEU A 42 -5.55 -0.72 -19.16
N ARG A 43 -4.39 -0.24 -18.73
CA ARG A 43 -3.13 -0.38 -19.46
C ARG A 43 -2.17 -1.21 -18.64
N LEU A 44 -1.98 -2.44 -19.06
CA LEU A 44 -1.21 -3.42 -18.33
C LEU A 44 0.19 -3.49 -18.91
N LEU A 45 1.14 -2.88 -18.22
CA LEU A 45 2.54 -2.79 -18.63
C LEU A 45 3.35 -3.88 -17.94
N ASP A 46 4.10 -4.67 -18.73
CA ASP A 46 5.10 -5.59 -18.20
C ASP A 46 6.31 -5.69 -19.14
N ILE A 47 7.31 -6.48 -18.76
CA ILE A 47 8.50 -6.72 -19.59
C ILE A 47 8.20 -7.78 -20.67
N PRO A 48 8.94 -7.77 -21.81
CA PRO A 48 8.72 -8.73 -22.90
C PRO A 48 8.71 -10.20 -22.48
N GLN A 49 9.51 -10.55 -21.46
CA GLN A 49 9.62 -11.91 -20.94
C GLN A 49 8.34 -12.38 -20.22
N SER A 50 7.50 -11.46 -19.75
CA SER A 50 6.27 -11.75 -19.02
C SER A 50 5.04 -11.77 -19.93
N LEU A 51 5.17 -11.53 -21.24
CA LEU A 51 4.03 -11.37 -22.16
C LEU A 51 3.06 -12.56 -22.16
N GLU A 52 3.57 -13.78 -22.06
CA GLU A 52 2.72 -14.99 -21.99
C GLU A 52 1.86 -14.99 -20.71
N VAL A 53 2.49 -14.68 -19.56
CA VAL A 53 1.80 -14.59 -18.27
C VAL A 53 0.80 -13.42 -18.27
N LEU A 54 1.18 -12.29 -18.85
CA LEU A 54 0.32 -11.12 -19.00
C LEU A 54 -0.92 -11.45 -19.84
N GLY A 55 -0.76 -12.21 -20.92
CA GLY A 55 -1.89 -12.73 -21.70
C GLY A 55 -2.84 -13.57 -20.86
N GLY A 56 -2.30 -14.39 -19.95
CA GLY A 56 -3.06 -15.11 -18.92
C GLY A 56 -3.91 -14.19 -18.05
N VAL A 57 -3.32 -13.12 -17.52
CA VAL A 57 -4.03 -12.13 -16.70
C VAL A 57 -5.16 -11.46 -17.48
N VAL A 58 -4.93 -11.12 -18.75
CA VAL A 58 -5.96 -10.52 -19.62
C VAL A 58 -7.12 -11.49 -19.86
N MET A 59 -6.85 -12.78 -20.06
CA MET A 59 -7.89 -13.79 -20.19
C MET A 59 -8.78 -13.83 -18.94
N GLU A 60 -8.18 -13.90 -17.75
CA GLU A 60 -8.95 -13.92 -16.50
C GLU A 60 -9.76 -12.64 -16.24
N LEU A 61 -9.20 -11.47 -16.58
CA LEU A 61 -9.92 -10.19 -16.46
C LEU A 61 -11.15 -10.15 -17.37
N ASN A 62 -11.04 -10.66 -18.59
CA ASN A 62 -12.17 -10.77 -19.51
C ASN A 62 -13.23 -11.75 -18.98
N ASP A 63 -12.81 -12.91 -18.46
CA ASP A 63 -13.70 -13.93 -17.91
C ASP A 63 -14.47 -13.44 -16.66
N CYS A 64 -13.87 -12.53 -15.90
CA CYS A 64 -14.50 -11.90 -14.74
C CYS A 64 -15.59 -10.87 -15.11
N ALA A 65 -15.65 -10.41 -16.36
CA ALA A 65 -16.68 -9.52 -16.88
C ALA A 65 -16.96 -8.28 -15.99
N PHE A 66 -15.90 -7.61 -15.53
CA PHE A 66 -16.02 -6.42 -14.69
C PHE A 66 -16.71 -5.27 -15.43
N HIS A 67 -17.90 -4.89 -14.98
CA HIS A 67 -18.73 -3.84 -15.61
C HIS A 67 -18.10 -2.43 -15.65
N LEU A 68 -17.03 -2.19 -14.87
CA LEU A 68 -16.30 -0.90 -14.85
C LEU A 68 -15.11 -0.88 -15.79
N VAL A 69 -14.72 -2.02 -16.38
CA VAL A 69 -13.57 -2.11 -17.28
C VAL A 69 -14.07 -2.03 -18.72
N ASP A 70 -13.72 -0.95 -19.38
CA ASP A 70 -14.18 -0.65 -20.74
C ASP A 70 -13.24 -1.21 -21.81
N ASP A 71 -11.94 -1.21 -21.51
CA ASP A 71 -10.89 -1.67 -22.41
C ASP A 71 -9.68 -2.18 -21.61
N ILE A 72 -8.92 -3.11 -22.19
CA ILE A 72 -7.70 -3.68 -21.62
C ILE A 72 -6.61 -3.72 -22.70
N VAL A 73 -5.55 -2.94 -22.50
CA VAL A 73 -4.38 -2.88 -23.38
C VAL A 73 -3.18 -3.49 -22.67
N PRO A 74 -2.82 -4.76 -22.95
CA PRO A 74 -1.53 -5.32 -22.54
C PRO A 74 -0.41 -4.76 -23.44
N THR A 75 0.69 -4.30 -22.85
CA THR A 75 1.82 -3.77 -23.61
C THR A 75 3.14 -3.94 -22.89
N THR A 76 4.23 -3.91 -23.66
CA THR A 76 5.61 -3.78 -23.15
C THR A 76 6.21 -2.41 -23.44
N ASP A 77 5.49 -1.59 -24.20
CA ASP A 77 5.92 -0.28 -24.62
C ASP A 77 5.45 0.78 -23.62
N LEU A 78 6.39 1.61 -23.16
CA LEU A 78 6.14 2.65 -22.17
C LEU A 78 5.27 3.77 -22.75
N GLU A 79 5.48 4.15 -24.01
CA GLU A 79 4.72 5.23 -24.63
C GLU A 79 3.24 4.86 -24.71
N THR A 80 2.95 3.66 -25.23
CA THR A 80 1.60 3.07 -25.26
C THR A 80 1.00 2.96 -23.86
N ALA A 81 1.79 2.52 -22.87
CA ALA A 81 1.28 2.37 -21.51
C ALA A 81 0.88 3.72 -20.88
N PHE A 82 1.66 4.78 -21.09
CA PHE A 82 1.47 6.05 -20.38
C PHE A 82 0.76 7.15 -21.18
N GLU A 83 0.46 6.93 -22.46
CA GLU A 83 -0.25 7.90 -23.30
C GLU A 83 -1.57 8.36 -22.65
N ASN A 84 -1.71 9.63 -22.27
CA ASN A 84 -2.93 10.14 -21.60
C ASN A 84 -3.32 9.38 -20.31
N ALA A 85 -2.34 8.82 -19.58
CA ALA A 85 -2.60 8.19 -18.29
C ALA A 85 -3.10 9.21 -17.25
N ASP A 86 -4.23 8.89 -16.60
CA ASP A 86 -4.76 9.68 -15.48
C ASP A 86 -4.18 9.20 -14.14
N ILE A 87 -3.99 7.88 -14.01
CA ILE A 87 -3.47 7.23 -12.81
C ILE A 87 -2.42 6.19 -13.22
N ALA A 88 -1.29 6.18 -12.52
CA ALA A 88 -0.25 5.17 -12.70
C ALA A 88 0.10 4.47 -11.38
N ILE A 89 0.01 3.14 -11.39
CA ILE A 89 0.27 2.26 -10.25
C ILE A 89 1.49 1.41 -10.59
N LEU A 90 2.64 1.80 -10.03
CA LEU A 90 3.94 1.27 -10.43
C LEU A 90 4.38 0.12 -9.52
N LEU A 91 4.02 -1.11 -9.88
CA LEU A 91 4.34 -2.32 -9.07
C LEU A 91 5.59 -3.04 -9.57
N GLY A 92 5.93 -2.87 -10.85
CA GLY A 92 7.09 -3.48 -11.47
C GLY A 92 8.39 -2.94 -10.87
N GLY A 93 9.27 -3.85 -10.45
CA GLY A 93 10.62 -3.54 -9.98
C GLY A 93 11.53 -4.74 -10.17
N PHE A 94 12.83 -4.50 -10.32
CA PHE A 94 13.79 -5.59 -10.49
C PHE A 94 13.87 -6.43 -9.20
N PRO A 95 13.60 -7.74 -9.25
CA PRO A 95 13.78 -8.60 -8.09
C PRO A 95 15.25 -8.58 -7.68
N ARG A 96 15.52 -8.49 -6.37
CA ARG A 96 16.89 -8.55 -5.86
C ARG A 96 17.53 -9.89 -6.23
N LYS A 97 18.79 -9.85 -6.66
CA LYS A 97 19.56 -11.06 -6.98
C LYS A 97 19.77 -11.92 -5.72
N GLN A 98 19.79 -13.24 -5.91
CA GLN A 98 20.06 -14.23 -4.87
C GLN A 98 21.42 -13.91 -4.21
N GLY A 99 21.45 -13.77 -2.88
CA GLY A 99 22.64 -13.35 -2.11
C GLY A 99 22.55 -11.97 -1.43
N MET A 100 21.51 -11.17 -1.73
CA MET A 100 21.20 -9.93 -0.98
C MET A 100 20.36 -10.24 0.28
N GLU A 101 20.91 -11.00 1.22
CA GLU A 101 20.18 -11.36 2.45
C GLU A 101 20.20 -10.22 3.47
N ARG A 102 19.01 -9.82 3.95
CA ARG A 102 18.89 -9.15 5.24
C ARG A 102 18.60 -10.23 6.28
N TYR A 103 19.54 -10.41 7.21
CA TYR A 103 19.35 -11.25 8.39
C TYR A 103 18.11 -10.78 9.16
N THR A 104 17.21 -11.70 9.53
CA THR A 104 16.14 -11.41 10.49
C THR A 104 15.97 -12.59 11.44
N SER A 105 16.25 -12.35 12.72
CA SER A 105 15.86 -13.22 13.83
C SER A 105 14.43 -12.86 14.26
N ILE A 106 13.65 -13.85 14.68
CA ILE A 106 12.22 -13.69 14.98
C ILE A 106 11.97 -13.96 16.46
N PRO A 107 11.55 -12.97 17.24
CA PRO A 107 10.63 -13.16 18.35
C PRO A 107 9.21 -12.81 17.89
N SER A 108 8.27 -13.72 18.11
CA SER A 108 6.83 -13.47 17.98
C SER A 108 6.29 -13.06 19.34
N PRO A 109 5.49 -11.98 19.41
CA PRO A 109 4.19 -12.16 20.05
C PRO A 109 3.09 -11.45 19.24
N TYR A 110 2.03 -12.22 18.94
CA TYR A 110 0.71 -11.64 18.73
C TYR A 110 0.36 -10.82 19.97
N ILE A 111 -0.13 -9.61 19.79
CA ILE A 111 -0.79 -8.86 20.87
C ILE A 111 -2.13 -9.56 21.12
N GLU A 112 -2.12 -10.59 21.96
CA GLU A 112 -3.28 -10.93 22.77
C GLU A 112 -3.19 -10.12 24.06
N HIS A 113 -3.40 -8.81 23.94
CA HIS A 113 -3.67 -7.97 25.09
C HIS A 113 -5.10 -7.43 24.97
N LYS A 114 -5.97 -8.00 25.84
CA LYS A 114 -7.27 -7.49 26.29
C LYS A 114 -8.16 -6.83 25.24
N HIS A 115 -9.21 -7.50 24.76
CA HIS A 115 -10.45 -6.92 24.20
C HIS A 115 -10.37 -5.73 23.20
N VAL A 116 -9.21 -5.34 22.69
CA VAL A 116 -9.02 -4.22 21.75
C VAL A 116 -8.89 -4.78 20.35
N SER A 117 -9.80 -4.38 19.46
CA SER A 117 -9.76 -4.76 18.06
C SER A 117 -8.96 -3.74 17.25
N SER A 118 -8.39 -4.15 16.11
CA SER A 118 -7.68 -3.23 15.21
C SER A 118 -8.55 -2.05 14.73
N LYS A 119 -9.88 -2.20 14.73
CA LYS A 119 -10.83 -1.13 14.39
C LYS A 119 -10.92 -0.03 15.46
N ASP A 120 -10.51 -0.36 16.68
CA ASP A 120 -10.57 0.52 17.84
C ASP A 120 -9.27 1.35 17.97
N VAL A 121 -8.22 0.96 17.25
CA VAL A 121 -6.91 1.63 17.26
C VAL A 121 -6.88 2.72 16.19
N ARG A 122 -6.62 3.96 16.61
CA ARG A 122 -6.55 5.13 15.71
C ARG A 122 -5.18 5.80 15.77
N ASN A 123 -4.89 6.68 14.81
CA ASN A 123 -3.68 7.51 14.75
C ASN A 123 -2.35 6.74 14.68
N CYS A 124 -2.33 5.59 14.02
CA CYS A 124 -1.10 4.86 13.73
C CYS A 124 -0.32 5.53 12.60
N VAL A 125 0.94 5.89 12.85
CA VAL A 125 1.81 6.54 11.86
C VAL A 125 3.08 5.74 11.67
N ILE A 126 3.51 5.60 10.41
CA ILE A 126 4.84 5.07 10.07
C ILE A 126 5.68 6.25 9.56
N TRP A 127 6.91 6.40 10.04
CA TRP A 127 7.86 7.39 9.53
C TRP A 127 9.04 6.75 8.81
N GLY A 128 9.67 7.53 7.94
CA GLY A 128 10.91 7.17 7.25
C GLY A 128 10.70 6.28 6.02
N ASN A 129 11.76 5.59 5.61
CA ASN A 129 11.76 4.82 4.36
C ASN A 129 10.96 3.52 4.48
N HIS A 130 10.33 3.04 3.39
CA HIS A 130 9.69 1.72 3.29
C HIS A 130 10.76 0.60 3.29
N SER A 131 11.33 0.36 4.48
CA SER A 131 12.50 -0.48 4.68
C SER A 131 12.54 -1.01 6.12
N ASN A 132 13.59 -1.73 6.50
CA ASN A 132 13.82 -2.12 7.90
C ASN A 132 14.25 -0.94 8.79
N THR A 133 14.37 0.26 8.23
CA THR A 133 14.64 1.51 8.96
C THR A 133 13.36 2.31 9.24
N GLN A 134 12.18 1.81 8.83
CA GLN A 134 10.90 2.47 9.13
C GLN A 134 10.67 2.52 10.64
N VAL A 135 9.99 3.57 11.09
CA VAL A 135 9.69 3.81 12.50
C VAL A 135 8.17 3.80 12.69
N PRO A 136 7.59 2.73 13.25
CA PRO A 136 6.21 2.76 13.73
C PRO A 136 6.13 3.68 14.94
N ASP A 137 5.39 4.77 14.80
CA ASP A 137 5.19 5.77 15.83
C ASP A 137 3.83 5.56 16.50
N ALA A 138 3.90 5.42 17.82
CA ALA A 138 2.75 5.19 18.67
C ALA A 138 2.47 6.35 19.65
N ALA A 139 3.22 7.45 19.55
CA ALA A 139 3.13 8.58 20.48
C ALA A 139 1.73 9.22 20.49
N HIS A 140 1.01 9.16 19.37
CA HIS A 140 -0.32 9.73 19.20
C HIS A 140 -1.43 8.69 19.03
N VAL A 141 -1.11 7.40 19.18
CA VAL A 141 -2.08 6.31 19.05
C VAL A 141 -3.06 6.35 20.21
N VAL A 142 -4.34 6.23 19.86
CA VAL A 142 -5.45 6.17 20.83
C VAL A 142 -6.30 4.94 20.59
N ILE A 143 -6.90 4.42 21.67
CA ILE A 143 -7.86 3.34 21.66
C ILE A 143 -9.25 3.93 21.90
N GLN A 144 -10.16 3.70 20.97
CA GLN A 144 -11.57 4.07 21.08
C GLN A 144 -12.38 2.85 21.50
N SER A 145 -12.88 2.85 22.74
CA SER A 145 -13.68 1.76 23.29
C SER A 145 -15.11 1.76 22.74
N ALA A 146 -15.82 0.64 22.91
CA ALA A 146 -17.20 0.47 22.42
C ALA A 146 -18.22 1.45 23.03
N ASP A 147 -17.92 2.01 24.21
CA ASP A 147 -18.74 3.05 24.86
C ASP A 147 -18.46 4.48 24.34
N GLY A 148 -17.55 4.61 23.37
CA GLY A 148 -17.13 5.89 22.79
C GLY A 148 -16.01 6.60 23.55
N SER A 149 -15.53 6.05 24.67
CA SER A 149 -14.39 6.60 25.38
C SER A 149 -13.10 6.45 24.56
N VAL A 150 -12.22 7.44 24.67
CA VAL A 150 -10.92 7.47 23.97
C VAL A 150 -9.82 7.59 25.01
N ALA A 151 -8.84 6.69 24.97
CA ALA A 151 -7.69 6.71 25.86
C ALA A 151 -6.38 6.48 25.09
N PRO A 152 -5.26 7.11 25.51
CA PRO A 152 -3.96 6.88 24.88
C PRO A 152 -3.54 5.41 24.92
N LEU A 153 -2.77 4.96 23.92
CA LEU A 153 -2.24 3.59 23.90
C LEU A 153 -1.46 3.24 25.17
N ALA A 154 -0.73 4.21 25.74
CA ALA A 154 0.09 4.03 26.93
C ALA A 154 -0.69 3.46 28.13
N ASP A 155 -1.98 3.79 28.28
CA ASP A 155 -2.82 3.30 29.37
C ASP A 155 -3.13 1.79 29.25
N PHE A 156 -2.93 1.22 28.06
CA PHE A 156 -3.15 -0.19 27.76
C PHE A 156 -1.85 -1.00 27.76
N LEU A 157 -0.69 -0.33 27.77
CA LEU A 157 0.62 -0.98 27.77
C LEU A 157 1.07 -1.26 29.21
N GLN A 158 1.49 -2.50 29.47
CA GLN A 158 2.14 -2.87 30.73
C GLN A 158 3.64 -2.55 30.72
N ASP A 159 4.22 -2.50 29.53
CA ASP A 159 5.64 -2.25 29.28
C ASP A 159 5.76 -0.99 28.42
N SER A 160 6.37 0.06 28.97
CA SER A 160 6.60 1.33 28.29
C SER A 160 7.56 1.21 27.10
N ASP A 161 8.43 0.19 27.12
CA ASP A 161 9.45 -0.03 26.10
C ASP A 161 8.95 -0.98 24.99
N TRP A 162 7.74 -1.52 25.13
CA TRP A 162 7.18 -2.53 24.21
C TRP A 162 7.17 -2.06 22.75
N ILE A 163 6.94 -0.77 22.50
CA ILE A 163 6.95 -0.20 21.15
C ILE A 163 8.31 -0.41 20.48
N ASP A 164 9.39 -0.13 21.21
CA ASP A 164 10.75 -0.16 20.68
C ASP A 164 11.35 -1.55 20.74
N SER A 165 11.10 -2.28 21.82
CA SER A 165 11.66 -3.61 22.07
C SER A 165 10.96 -4.71 21.28
N SER A 166 9.67 -4.54 20.98
CA SER A 166 8.81 -5.62 20.46
C SER A 166 8.07 -5.23 19.18
N LEU A 167 7.28 -4.16 19.19
CA LEU A 167 6.44 -3.78 18.04
C LEU A 167 7.29 -3.41 16.83
N ARG A 168 8.29 -2.55 17.01
CA ARG A 168 9.15 -2.05 15.93
C ARG A 168 9.88 -3.20 15.21
N PRO A 169 10.60 -4.12 15.90
CA PRO A 169 11.16 -5.31 15.26
C PRO A 169 10.11 -6.19 14.58
N LEU A 170 8.92 -6.36 15.17
CA LEU A 170 7.87 -7.17 14.57
C LEU A 170 7.40 -6.58 13.23
N VAL A 171 7.14 -5.27 13.17
CA VAL A 171 6.70 -4.58 11.95
C VAL A 171 7.78 -4.65 10.87
N GLN A 172 9.03 -4.31 11.24
CA GLN A 172 10.17 -4.33 10.31
C GLN A 172 10.42 -5.72 9.70
N ASN A 173 10.11 -6.79 10.44
CA ASN A 173 10.36 -8.18 10.02
C ASN A 173 9.10 -8.92 9.54
N ARG A 174 7.94 -8.24 9.44
CA ARG A 174 6.67 -8.90 9.13
C ARG A 174 6.67 -9.59 7.77
N GLY A 175 7.25 -8.97 6.75
CA GLY A 175 7.36 -9.56 5.41
C GLY A 175 8.15 -10.87 5.42
N ALA A 176 9.27 -10.91 6.14
CA ALA A 176 10.10 -12.11 6.28
C ALA A 176 9.35 -13.25 7.01
N ALA A 177 8.57 -12.92 8.05
CA ALA A 177 7.73 -13.89 8.74
C ALA A 177 6.68 -14.52 7.82
N ILE A 178 6.04 -13.71 6.96
CA ILE A 178 5.06 -14.20 5.98
C ILE A 178 5.73 -15.11 4.95
N ILE A 179 6.89 -14.71 4.41
CA ILE A 179 7.65 -15.53 3.45
C ILE A 179 8.04 -16.87 4.08
N LYS A 180 8.52 -16.87 5.33
CA LYS A 180 8.89 -18.09 6.05
C LYS A 180 7.71 -19.07 6.14
N ALA A 181 6.52 -18.55 6.45
CA ALA A 181 5.30 -19.33 6.64
C ALA A 181 4.66 -19.80 5.33
N ARG A 182 4.51 -18.90 4.34
CA ARG A 182 3.78 -19.17 3.09
C ARG A 182 4.65 -19.66 1.94
N LYS A 183 5.97 -19.50 2.05
CA LYS A 183 6.94 -19.66 0.94
C LYS A 183 6.67 -18.75 -0.27
N LEU A 184 5.79 -17.76 -0.08
CA LEU A 184 5.36 -16.78 -1.08
C LEU A 184 5.39 -15.40 -0.43
N SER A 185 5.51 -14.36 -1.25
CA SER A 185 5.42 -12.98 -0.79
C SER A 185 4.03 -12.65 -0.23
N SER A 186 3.95 -11.55 0.50
CA SER A 186 2.71 -11.02 1.08
C SER A 186 1.85 -10.28 0.05
N ALA A 187 1.74 -10.80 -1.18
CA ALA A 187 1.09 -10.12 -2.31
C ALA A 187 -0.35 -9.67 -2.02
N MET A 188 -1.14 -10.51 -1.36
CA MET A 188 -2.53 -10.21 -0.98
C MET A 188 -2.66 -8.96 -0.09
N SER A 189 -1.88 -8.90 1.01
CA SER A 189 -1.94 -7.76 1.92
C SER A 189 -1.33 -6.49 1.29
N VAL A 190 -0.36 -6.65 0.37
CA VAL A 190 0.18 -5.52 -0.39
C VAL A 190 -0.86 -4.97 -1.35
N GLY A 191 -1.57 -5.83 -2.10
CA GLY A 191 -2.67 -5.40 -2.98
C GLY A 191 -3.78 -4.67 -2.22
N ALA A 192 -4.17 -5.18 -1.05
CA ALA A 192 -5.14 -4.50 -0.18
C ALA A 192 -4.62 -3.14 0.33
N ALA A 193 -3.34 -3.03 0.69
CA ALA A 193 -2.74 -1.78 1.13
C ALA A 193 -2.68 -0.74 0.00
N ILE A 194 -2.37 -1.15 -1.23
CA ILE A 194 -2.41 -0.26 -2.41
C ILE A 194 -3.84 0.23 -2.64
N ALA A 195 -4.83 -0.67 -2.58
CA ALA A 195 -6.22 -0.30 -2.77
C ALA A 195 -6.71 0.70 -1.70
N GLY A 196 -6.36 0.47 -0.43
CA GLY A 196 -6.66 1.40 0.67
C GLY A 196 -5.98 2.75 0.49
N HIS A 197 -4.67 2.75 0.24
CA HIS A 197 -3.89 3.96 -0.01
C HIS A 197 -4.50 4.83 -1.12
N MET A 198 -4.84 4.21 -2.26
CA MET A 198 -5.45 4.92 -3.39
C MET A 198 -6.83 5.45 -3.06
N ASN A 199 -7.64 4.67 -2.34
CA ASN A 199 -8.98 5.09 -1.94
C ASN A 199 -8.93 6.28 -0.96
N ASP A 200 -8.08 6.19 0.06
CA ASP A 200 -7.84 7.27 1.01
C ASP A 200 -7.32 8.53 0.29
N TRP A 201 -6.41 8.38 -0.68
CA TRP A 201 -5.88 9.51 -1.45
C TRP A 201 -6.97 10.24 -2.25
N LEU A 202 -7.83 9.49 -2.95
CA LEU A 202 -8.80 10.05 -3.89
C LEU A 202 -10.08 10.54 -3.22
N PHE A 203 -10.52 9.88 -2.16
CA PHE A 203 -11.82 10.15 -1.51
C PHE A 203 -11.69 10.74 -0.10
N GLY A 204 -10.46 10.87 0.38
CA GLY A 204 -10.19 11.28 1.75
C GLY A 204 -10.28 10.13 2.75
N SER A 205 -9.77 10.38 3.94
CA SER A 205 -9.82 9.44 5.06
C SER A 205 -10.24 10.17 6.32
N SER A 206 -11.08 9.54 7.14
CA SER A 206 -11.45 10.08 8.46
C SER A 206 -10.36 9.84 9.51
N GLU A 207 -9.34 9.04 9.17
CA GLU A 207 -8.25 8.64 10.04
C GLU A 207 -6.91 9.14 9.50
N LEU A 208 -5.91 9.20 10.40
CA LEU A 208 -4.54 9.42 9.95
C LEU A 208 -4.04 8.20 9.17
N VAL A 209 -3.53 8.48 7.97
CA VAL A 209 -2.89 7.48 7.11
C VAL A 209 -1.46 7.89 6.78
N SER A 210 -0.63 6.88 6.55
CA SER A 210 0.79 7.05 6.24
C SER A 210 1.01 6.98 4.74
N MET A 211 1.52 8.07 4.14
CA MET A 211 1.86 8.13 2.72
C MET A 211 3.29 8.62 2.54
N ALA A 212 4.09 7.88 1.77
CA ALA A 212 5.44 8.28 1.41
C ALA A 212 5.34 9.40 0.36
N ILE A 213 5.68 10.63 0.74
CA ILE A 213 5.54 11.83 -0.11
C ILE A 213 6.88 12.56 -0.24
N LEU A 214 7.00 13.39 -1.27
CA LEU A 214 8.14 14.27 -1.42
C LEU A 214 8.20 15.26 -0.24
N SER A 215 9.32 15.33 0.46
CA SER A 215 9.50 16.33 1.51
C SER A 215 9.61 17.73 0.91
N THR A 216 8.92 18.70 1.50
CA THR A 216 9.01 20.12 1.14
C THR A 216 9.65 20.97 2.25
N GLY A 217 10.44 20.35 3.13
CA GLY A 217 11.01 20.99 4.33
C GLY A 217 10.05 20.86 5.52
N ASN A 218 10.34 19.95 6.45
CA ASN A 218 9.61 19.85 7.71
C ASN A 218 10.56 19.78 8.92
N LYS A 219 10.02 20.03 10.12
CA LYS A 219 10.79 20.07 11.39
C LYS A 219 11.45 18.72 11.75
N TYR A 220 11.06 17.63 11.10
CA TYR A 220 11.52 16.27 11.37
C TYR A 220 12.64 15.83 10.41
N GLU A 221 13.11 16.72 9.54
CA GLU A 221 14.27 16.47 8.68
C GLU A 221 15.57 16.36 9.51
N PRO A 222 16.40 15.34 9.28
CA PRO A 222 17.77 15.33 9.79
C PRO A 222 18.56 16.52 9.21
N SER A 223 19.25 17.28 10.07
CA SER A 223 19.97 18.51 9.70
C SER A 223 21.20 18.34 8.77
N SER A 224 21.38 17.16 8.17
CA SER A 224 22.53 16.81 7.32
C SER A 224 22.20 16.63 5.84
N THR A 225 21.03 17.06 5.37
CA THR A 225 20.64 17.00 3.96
C THR A 225 21.29 18.13 3.14
N THR A 226 22.60 18.04 2.93
CA THR A 226 23.36 18.90 1.99
C THR A 226 23.71 18.19 0.68
N SER A 227 23.10 17.06 0.34
CA SER A 227 23.29 16.41 -0.96
C SER A 227 22.09 16.62 -1.89
N SER A 228 22.38 17.10 -3.09
CA SER A 228 21.46 17.31 -4.22
C SER A 228 20.93 16.00 -4.84
N THR A 229 20.62 15.00 -4.02
CA THR A 229 20.02 13.72 -4.41
C THR A 229 18.69 13.59 -3.67
N SER A 230 17.61 13.73 -4.43
CA SER A 230 16.21 13.85 -4.03
C SER A 230 15.57 12.57 -3.46
N ASP A 231 16.31 11.74 -2.74
CA ASP A 231 15.91 10.34 -2.45
C ASP A 231 15.38 10.09 -1.03
N GLU A 232 15.05 11.12 -0.25
CA GLU A 232 14.46 10.94 1.07
C GLU A 232 12.95 11.21 1.03
N CYS A 233 12.21 10.14 0.69
CA CYS A 233 10.77 10.07 0.85
C CYS A 233 10.46 10.05 2.36
N ILE A 234 9.97 11.16 2.90
CA ILE A 234 9.47 11.20 4.27
C ILE A 234 8.01 10.75 4.20
N VAL A 235 7.68 9.68 4.91
CA VAL A 235 6.28 9.31 5.12
C VAL A 235 5.63 10.42 5.94
N GLY A 236 4.79 11.20 5.28
CA GLY A 236 4.05 12.31 5.85
C GLY A 236 2.66 11.87 6.28
N MET A 237 2.13 12.53 7.30
CA MET A 237 0.73 12.42 7.66
C MET A 237 -0.12 13.14 6.64
N ALA A 238 -1.09 12.44 6.06
CA ALA A 238 -2.11 13.07 5.23
C ALA A 238 -3.46 12.98 5.97
N SER A 239 -3.90 14.09 6.57
CA SER A 239 -5.32 14.28 6.90
C SER A 239 -6.00 14.75 5.62
N LEU A 240 -6.44 13.79 4.81
CA LEU A 240 -7.14 14.09 3.56
C LEU A 240 -8.61 14.37 3.89
N THR A 241 -8.87 15.52 4.49
CA THR A 241 -10.21 16.08 4.56
C THR A 241 -10.44 16.83 3.25
N THR A 242 -11.36 16.35 2.42
CA THR A 242 -11.89 17.09 1.28
C THR A 242 -12.90 18.15 1.72
#